data_AF-A0A535A290-F1
#
_entry.id   AF-A0A535A290-F1
#
_cell.length_a   1.000
_cell.length_b   1.000
_cell.length_c   1.000
_cell.angle_alpha   90.00
_cell.angle_beta   90.00
_cell.angle_gamma   90.00
#
_symmetry.space_group_name_H-M   'P 1'
#
loop_
_entity.id
_entity.type
_entity.pdbx_description
1 polymer ?
#
loop_
_entity_poly.entity_id
_entity_poly.type
_entity_poly.pdbx_seq_one_letter_code
_entity_poly.pdbx_strand_id
1 'polypeptide(L)'
;MNPRRPASLLILGLVLASAPPAFALVLPGGKAKGESRKVDKASDCWVGLEVADADVKSSNKKNKIIQKACNGSCTFDTQVCVSEATKKCTTVPALTGITVDNPALVPPSDLSGAHACGDSAALTATSGQKLTINVTASAASGGPDIDKFIFVCKKSKKSTGSCPPPPGMGCTATAVPDAACPPNAAGGPDEAIFTTLDHGTDLDNGWTGVSHNFPVPANSQLKFCLSGCDAAGTTPCTANGPTGVGSLNTDTFGPPLPLIAGGVAVCVINVFTAPATGTANLVTGEMNGEVDLHSQVFITSATQVCPRCETGTCDSGKNMGHACHVDGSVTVTNSLASNKTFKLSKDCLPIGSPVATLTIPLPITTGTDHTPGAGGSKPCTENLAHGVPVADDGCSSAGCGVDNCTGISCVSMIEDPSNPSHMVCVDVKGGLSQGCCNNDTTVPCFQTRPGSPGINRTGRPVPPVTVTGATGAFPKLSAGEVTVATFCIAATGASNIDTVTGLPGPGAVIFNNDVCLVKAP
;
A
#
# COMPACT_ATOMS: atom_id res chain seq x y z
N MET A 1 -51.42 26.09 -39.89
CA MET A 1 -50.18 26.30 -39.12
C MET A 1 -50.09 25.20 -38.07
N ASN A 2 -48.92 24.56 -38.00
CA ASN A 2 -48.66 23.22 -37.45
C ASN A 2 -49.10 22.96 -35.99
N PRO A 3 -49.46 21.69 -35.66
CA PRO A 3 -49.78 21.25 -34.31
C PRO A 3 -48.52 20.94 -33.48
N ARG A 4 -48.62 21.18 -32.16
CA ARG A 4 -47.62 20.80 -31.15
C ARG A 4 -47.50 19.28 -31.04
N ARG A 5 -46.27 18.75 -31.14
CA ARG A 5 -45.94 17.37 -30.74
C ARG A 5 -45.74 17.29 -29.23
N PRO A 6 -46.17 16.21 -28.54
CA PRO A 6 -45.75 15.93 -27.18
C PRO A 6 -44.37 15.25 -27.20
N ALA A 7 -43.49 15.65 -26.28
CA ALA A 7 -42.22 15.00 -26.04
C ALA A 7 -42.45 13.72 -25.21
N SER A 8 -42.12 12.56 -25.78
CA SER A 8 -42.07 11.29 -25.05
C SER A 8 -40.89 11.32 -24.07
N LEU A 9 -41.19 11.26 -22.77
CA LEU A 9 -40.23 10.88 -21.73
C LEU A 9 -39.87 9.41 -21.92
N LEU A 10 -38.62 9.14 -22.30
CA LEU A 10 -38.06 7.79 -22.30
C LEU A 10 -37.47 7.54 -20.90
N ILE A 11 -38.18 6.78 -20.07
CA ILE A 11 -37.66 6.30 -18.78
C ILE A 11 -36.73 5.13 -19.11
N LEU A 12 -35.42 5.41 -19.14
CA LEU A 12 -34.39 4.37 -19.24
C LEU A 12 -34.19 3.78 -17.84
N GLY A 13 -34.83 2.64 -17.58
CA GLY A 13 -34.61 1.88 -16.35
C GLY A 13 -33.19 1.35 -16.30
N LEU A 14 -32.36 1.92 -15.41
CA LEU A 14 -31.05 1.38 -15.07
C LEU A 14 -31.27 0.06 -14.31
N VAL A 15 -31.02 -1.06 -14.96
CA VAL A 15 -30.84 -2.34 -14.26
C VAL A 15 -29.45 -2.29 -13.65
N LEU A 16 -29.37 -1.96 -12.36
CA LEU A 16 -28.18 -2.18 -11.54
C LEU A 16 -27.93 -3.70 -11.50
N ALA A 17 -27.03 -4.18 -12.37
CA ALA A 17 -26.45 -5.50 -12.20
C ALA A 17 -25.53 -5.44 -10.97
N SER A 18 -26.08 -5.81 -9.80
CA SER A 18 -25.28 -6.10 -8.62
C SER A 18 -24.29 -7.21 -8.99
N ALA A 19 -23.00 -6.91 -8.98
CA ALA A 19 -21.99 -7.95 -8.99
C ALA A 19 -22.29 -8.92 -7.82
N PRO A 20 -22.22 -10.25 -8.03
CA PRO A 20 -22.40 -11.18 -6.92
C PRO A 20 -21.32 -10.87 -5.87
N PRO A 21 -21.66 -10.86 -4.57
CA PRO A 21 -20.66 -10.64 -3.54
C PRO A 21 -19.57 -11.70 -3.68
N ALA A 22 -18.31 -11.26 -3.62
CA ALA A 22 -17.20 -12.19 -3.38
C ALA A 22 -17.58 -13.05 -2.17
N PHE A 23 -17.40 -14.36 -2.24
CA PHE A 23 -17.84 -15.29 -1.20
C PHE A 23 -17.16 -14.95 0.14
N ALA A 24 -17.82 -14.14 0.97
CA ALA A 24 -17.41 -13.90 2.34
C ALA A 24 -17.74 -15.15 3.17
N LEU A 25 -16.77 -15.64 3.92
CA LEU A 25 -17.05 -16.65 4.93
C LEU A 25 -17.78 -15.97 6.10
N VAL A 26 -19.06 -16.29 6.25
CA VAL A 26 -19.88 -15.82 7.36
C VAL A 26 -19.59 -16.65 8.62
N LEU A 27 -19.15 -15.98 9.68
CA LEU A 27 -19.07 -16.51 11.03
C LEU A 27 -20.23 -15.94 11.86
N PRO A 28 -21.33 -16.70 12.07
CA PRO A 28 -22.40 -16.24 12.94
C PRO A 28 -21.93 -16.17 14.39
N GLY A 29 -22.53 -15.26 15.16
CA GLY A 29 -22.40 -15.20 16.62
C GLY A 29 -22.74 -16.53 17.31
N GLY A 30 -22.42 -16.63 18.59
CA GLY A 30 -22.79 -17.75 19.43
C GLY A 30 -23.03 -17.40 20.89
N LYS A 31 -24.28 -17.51 21.30
CA LYS A 31 -24.83 -17.77 22.64
C LYS A 31 -24.51 -16.75 23.73
N ALA A 32 -25.53 -15.97 24.05
CA ALA A 32 -25.63 -15.15 25.24
C ALA A 32 -25.51 -15.94 26.57
N LYS A 33 -25.06 -15.24 27.61
CA LYS A 33 -24.89 -15.76 28.98
C LYS A 33 -26.25 -16.05 29.62
N GLY A 34 -26.73 -17.29 29.52
CA GLY A 34 -27.96 -17.76 30.20
C GLY A 34 -28.79 -18.77 29.41
N GLU A 35 -28.54 -18.94 28.11
CA GLU A 35 -29.37 -19.83 27.28
C GLU A 35 -29.13 -21.33 27.53
N SER A 36 -30.03 -22.20 27.07
CA SER A 36 -29.93 -23.64 27.27
C SER A 36 -28.76 -24.28 26.48
N ARG A 37 -28.21 -25.40 26.96
CA ARG A 37 -27.06 -26.10 26.34
C ARG A 37 -27.37 -26.73 24.95
N LYS A 38 -28.62 -26.69 24.50
CA LYS A 38 -29.13 -27.36 23.30
C LYS A 38 -29.59 -26.40 22.18
N VAL A 39 -29.27 -25.11 22.27
CA VAL A 39 -29.51 -24.18 21.16
C VAL A 39 -28.46 -24.45 20.07
N ASP A 40 -28.94 -24.69 18.86
CA ASP A 40 -28.09 -24.91 17.70
C ASP A 40 -27.35 -23.60 17.38
N LYS A 41 -26.00 -23.62 17.35
CA LYS A 41 -25.18 -22.41 17.13
C LYS A 41 -25.44 -21.71 15.79
N ALA A 42 -26.20 -22.34 14.91
CA ALA A 42 -26.63 -21.79 13.63
C ALA A 42 -27.89 -20.88 13.72
N SER A 43 -28.40 -20.57 14.92
CA SER A 43 -29.60 -19.73 15.11
C SER A 43 -29.35 -18.36 15.74
N ASP A 44 -28.11 -18.00 16.04
CA ASP A 44 -27.74 -16.71 16.60
C ASP A 44 -27.28 -15.77 15.47
N CYS A 45 -27.90 -14.58 15.40
CA CYS A 45 -27.81 -13.69 14.23
C CYS A 45 -27.65 -12.21 14.61
N TRP A 46 -27.31 -11.91 15.86
CA TRP A 46 -27.17 -10.53 16.32
C TRP A 46 -26.01 -9.87 15.58
N VAL A 47 -24.82 -10.46 15.70
CA VAL A 47 -23.60 -9.98 15.04
C VAL A 47 -22.79 -11.17 14.51
N GLY A 48 -22.06 -10.94 13.43
CA GLY A 48 -21.15 -11.89 12.83
C GLY A 48 -19.91 -11.20 12.26
N LEU A 49 -18.96 -12.02 11.81
CA LEU A 49 -17.83 -11.54 11.02
C LEU A 49 -17.92 -12.10 9.60
N GLU A 50 -17.72 -11.22 8.64
CA GLU A 50 -17.46 -11.59 7.25
C GLU A 50 -15.96 -11.55 7.00
N VAL A 51 -15.42 -12.61 6.39
CA VAL A 51 -13.99 -12.68 6.06
C VAL A 51 -13.81 -12.98 4.58
N ALA A 52 -13.13 -12.08 3.89
CA ALA A 52 -12.89 -12.16 2.45
C ALA A 52 -11.64 -12.99 2.16
N ASP A 53 -11.74 -14.33 2.15
CA ASP A 53 -10.66 -15.18 1.63
C ASP A 53 -11.14 -16.60 1.21
N ALA A 54 -10.65 -17.06 0.05
CA ALA A 54 -11.07 -18.30 -0.63
C ALA A 54 -10.44 -19.58 -0.06
N ASP A 55 -9.36 -19.47 0.73
CA ASP A 55 -8.58 -20.61 1.26
C ASP A 55 -8.88 -20.97 2.72
N VAL A 56 -9.97 -20.44 3.28
CA VAL A 56 -10.31 -20.60 4.69
C VAL A 56 -11.05 -21.92 4.95
N LYS A 57 -10.44 -22.80 5.75
CA LYS A 57 -11.17 -23.93 6.35
C LYS A 57 -11.92 -23.44 7.59
N SER A 58 -13.22 -23.25 7.46
CA SER A 58 -14.10 -22.94 8.58
C SER A 58 -14.52 -24.20 9.34
N SER A 59 -14.77 -24.06 10.64
CA SER A 59 -15.59 -25.01 11.38
C SER A 59 -16.67 -24.23 12.13
N ASN A 60 -17.89 -24.26 11.59
CA ASN A 60 -19.07 -23.60 12.18
C ASN A 60 -19.38 -24.07 13.61
N LYS A 61 -18.71 -25.12 14.10
CA LYS A 61 -18.86 -25.58 15.50
C LYS A 61 -18.11 -24.69 16.51
N LYS A 62 -17.20 -23.80 16.09
CA LYS A 62 -16.26 -23.07 16.98
C LYS A 62 -15.95 -21.60 16.61
N ASN A 63 -16.67 -20.94 15.70
CA ASN A 63 -16.39 -19.56 15.26
C ASN A 63 -14.90 -19.33 14.97
N LYS A 64 -14.35 -20.27 14.19
CA LYS A 64 -12.91 -20.42 14.03
C LYS A 64 -12.53 -20.44 12.55
N ILE A 65 -11.61 -19.56 12.22
CA ILE A 65 -10.96 -19.43 10.92
C ILE A 65 -9.52 -19.92 11.03
N ILE A 66 -9.07 -20.60 9.98
CA ILE A 66 -7.72 -21.13 9.90
C ILE A 66 -7.17 -20.82 8.51
N GLN A 67 -6.10 -20.03 8.47
CA GLN A 67 -5.28 -19.80 7.28
C GLN A 67 -3.89 -20.38 7.53
N LYS A 68 -3.19 -20.75 6.47
CA LYS A 68 -1.78 -21.15 6.57
C LYS A 68 -0.93 -19.89 6.42
N ALA A 69 0.15 -19.82 7.19
CA ALA A 69 1.07 -18.71 7.17
C ALA A 69 1.74 -18.58 5.81
N CYS A 70 1.72 -17.37 5.29
CA CYS A 70 2.45 -16.83 4.16
C CYS A 70 3.52 -15.90 4.71
N ASN A 71 4.80 -16.13 4.40
CA ASN A 71 5.91 -15.31 4.91
C ASN A 71 5.82 -15.04 6.42
N GLY A 72 5.67 -16.12 7.19
CA GLY A 72 5.61 -16.00 8.65
C GLY A 72 4.34 -15.36 9.23
N SER A 73 3.32 -15.00 8.44
CA SER A 73 2.08 -14.37 8.93
C SER A 73 0.82 -14.78 8.15
N CYS A 74 -0.35 -14.42 8.65
CA CYS A 74 -1.64 -14.60 8.02
C CYS A 74 -2.41 -13.30 8.12
N THR A 75 -3.04 -12.87 7.03
CA THR A 75 -3.88 -11.66 7.00
C THR A 75 -5.32 -12.09 6.72
N PHE A 76 -6.23 -11.64 7.57
CA PHE A 76 -7.66 -11.90 7.46
C PHE A 76 -8.40 -10.59 7.24
N ASP A 77 -8.85 -10.33 6.01
CA ASP A 77 -9.69 -9.17 5.71
C ASP A 77 -11.08 -9.38 6.26
N THR A 78 -11.43 -8.62 7.28
CA THR A 78 -12.57 -8.91 8.17
C THR A 78 -13.47 -7.69 8.32
N GLN A 79 -14.77 -7.92 8.27
CA GLN A 79 -15.81 -6.94 8.55
C GLN A 79 -16.70 -7.43 9.69
N VAL A 80 -17.18 -6.48 10.50
CA VAL A 80 -18.22 -6.74 11.51
C VAL A 80 -19.57 -6.46 10.88
N CYS A 81 -20.49 -7.40 10.99
CA CYS A 81 -21.77 -7.34 10.29
C CYS A 81 -22.93 -7.70 11.22
N VAL A 82 -24.10 -7.11 10.97
CA VAL A 82 -25.36 -7.42 11.65
C VAL A 82 -26.26 -8.26 10.76
N SER A 83 -27.17 -9.02 11.36
CA SER A 83 -28.20 -9.79 10.66
C SER A 83 -27.66 -10.74 9.57
N GLU A 84 -26.65 -11.53 9.92
CA GLU A 84 -26.07 -12.53 9.04
C GLU A 84 -27.08 -13.60 8.59
N ALA A 85 -27.20 -13.82 7.28
CA ALA A 85 -28.19 -14.70 6.69
C ALA A 85 -27.83 -16.19 6.90
N THR A 86 -28.25 -16.76 8.02
CA THR A 86 -28.18 -18.21 8.27
C THR A 86 -29.52 -18.90 7.97
N LYS A 87 -29.49 -20.16 7.50
CA LYS A 87 -30.69 -20.94 7.13
C LYS A 87 -31.72 -21.13 8.25
N LYS A 88 -31.40 -20.76 9.50
CA LYS A 88 -32.25 -20.90 10.68
C LYS A 88 -32.58 -19.57 11.35
N CYS A 89 -32.14 -18.45 10.78
CA CYS A 89 -32.47 -17.13 11.28
C CYS A 89 -33.87 -16.72 10.81
N THR A 90 -34.75 -16.34 11.73
CA THR A 90 -36.13 -15.93 11.37
C THR A 90 -36.47 -14.50 11.78
N THR A 91 -35.79 -13.92 12.78
CA THR A 91 -35.93 -12.50 13.19
C THR A 91 -34.70 -12.03 13.96
N VAL A 92 -34.15 -10.85 13.61
CA VAL A 92 -33.07 -10.16 14.35
C VAL A 92 -33.66 -8.92 15.02
N PRO A 93 -33.51 -8.73 16.35
CA PRO A 93 -33.96 -7.51 16.99
C PRO A 93 -33.12 -6.31 16.54
N ALA A 94 -33.71 -5.12 16.51
CA ALA A 94 -32.94 -3.90 16.36
C ALA A 94 -31.93 -3.77 17.51
N LEU A 95 -30.67 -3.55 17.16
CA LEU A 95 -29.58 -3.44 18.13
C LEU A 95 -29.45 -1.99 18.60
N THR A 96 -29.08 -1.81 19.86
CA THR A 96 -28.80 -0.50 20.47
C THR A 96 -27.31 -0.19 20.51
N GLY A 97 -26.44 -1.17 20.25
CA GLY A 97 -25.00 -0.97 20.17
C GLY A 97 -24.21 -2.25 19.90
N ILE A 98 -23.04 -2.06 19.31
CA ILE A 98 -22.04 -3.11 19.08
C ILE A 98 -20.70 -2.60 19.61
N THR A 99 -19.96 -3.44 20.32
CA THR A 99 -18.60 -3.15 20.77
C THR A 99 -17.68 -4.28 20.36
N VAL A 100 -16.51 -3.94 19.82
CA VAL A 100 -15.49 -4.90 19.38
C VAL A 100 -14.23 -4.62 20.17
N ASP A 101 -13.59 -5.66 20.71
CA ASP A 101 -12.36 -5.49 21.50
C ASP A 101 -11.10 -5.26 20.67
N ASN A 102 -11.20 -5.47 19.35
CA ASN A 102 -10.16 -5.10 18.39
C ASN A 102 -10.46 -3.74 17.75
N PRO A 103 -9.63 -2.71 17.98
CA PRO A 103 -9.90 -1.34 17.52
C PRO A 103 -9.79 -1.16 16.00
N ALA A 104 -9.21 -2.13 15.28
CA ALA A 104 -9.15 -2.08 13.82
C ALA A 104 -10.52 -2.32 13.18
N LEU A 105 -11.43 -3.02 13.87
CA LEU A 105 -12.76 -3.34 13.36
C LEU A 105 -13.77 -2.28 13.80
N VAL A 106 -14.42 -1.65 12.83
CA VAL A 106 -15.47 -0.65 13.06
C VAL A 106 -16.82 -1.30 12.79
N PRO A 107 -17.77 -1.34 13.75
CA PRO A 107 -19.12 -1.84 13.52
C PRO A 107 -19.92 -0.97 12.53
N PRO A 108 -20.95 -1.52 11.87
CA PRO A 108 -21.85 -0.74 11.02
C PRO A 108 -22.60 0.32 11.85
N SER A 109 -22.90 1.46 11.23
CA SER A 109 -23.72 2.50 11.82
C SER A 109 -25.22 2.18 11.76
N ASP A 110 -25.65 1.34 10.81
CA ASP A 110 -27.03 0.83 10.71
C ASP A 110 -27.22 -0.40 11.61
N LEU A 111 -28.07 -0.24 12.63
CA LEU A 111 -28.42 -1.26 13.62
C LEU A 111 -29.91 -1.62 13.58
N SER A 112 -30.61 -1.26 12.49
CA SER A 112 -32.07 -1.39 12.34
C SER A 112 -32.60 -2.83 12.31
N GLY A 113 -31.71 -3.82 12.24
CA GLY A 113 -32.05 -5.23 12.08
C GLY A 113 -32.02 -5.72 10.62
N ALA A 114 -31.72 -4.83 9.66
CA ALA A 114 -31.30 -5.22 8.31
C ALA A 114 -29.83 -5.66 8.31
N HIS A 115 -29.42 -6.46 7.31
CA HIS A 115 -28.01 -6.80 7.15
C HIS A 115 -27.20 -5.59 6.72
N ALA A 116 -26.16 -5.28 7.49
CA ALA A 116 -25.23 -4.19 7.26
C ALA A 116 -23.86 -4.56 7.83
N CYS A 117 -22.80 -4.13 7.17
CA CYS A 117 -21.41 -4.35 7.58
C CYS A 117 -20.70 -3.03 7.78
N GLY A 118 -19.75 -3.01 8.71
CA GLY A 118 -18.83 -1.89 8.89
C GLY A 118 -17.64 -1.94 7.91
N ASP A 119 -16.67 -1.07 8.13
CA ASP A 119 -15.47 -1.00 7.29
C ASP A 119 -14.65 -2.30 7.37
N SER A 120 -14.06 -2.70 6.23
CA SER A 120 -13.13 -3.83 6.19
C SER A 120 -11.82 -3.46 6.85
N ALA A 121 -11.28 -4.37 7.65
CA ALA A 121 -9.97 -4.23 8.26
C ALA A 121 -9.14 -5.50 8.10
N ALA A 122 -7.87 -5.32 7.76
CA ALA A 122 -6.89 -6.40 7.69
C ALA A 122 -6.42 -6.80 9.10
N LEU A 123 -6.71 -8.04 9.50
CA LEU A 123 -6.27 -8.58 10.77
C LEU A 123 -5.05 -9.49 10.57
N THR A 124 -3.91 -9.12 11.16
CA THR A 124 -2.67 -9.89 10.98
C THR A 124 -2.38 -10.77 12.18
N ALA A 125 -2.02 -12.04 11.95
CA ALA A 125 -1.54 -12.96 12.97
C ALA A 125 -0.24 -13.65 12.53
N THR A 126 0.77 -13.69 13.40
CA THR A 126 2.03 -14.37 13.11
C THR A 126 1.86 -15.90 13.06
N SER A 127 2.74 -16.56 12.32
CA SER A 127 2.76 -18.00 12.10
C SER A 127 2.82 -18.81 13.40
N GLY A 128 1.81 -19.65 13.60
CA GLY A 128 1.63 -20.44 14.83
C GLY A 128 0.84 -19.71 15.92
N GLN A 129 0.51 -18.44 15.74
CA GLN A 129 -0.33 -17.68 16.66
C GLN A 129 -1.81 -17.75 16.30
N LYS A 130 -2.62 -17.25 17.22
CA LYS A 130 -4.06 -17.08 17.06
C LYS A 130 -4.46 -15.68 17.50
N LEU A 131 -5.31 -15.03 16.73
CA LEU A 131 -6.02 -13.82 17.15
C LEU A 131 -7.39 -14.22 17.69
N THR A 132 -7.82 -13.54 18.75
CA THR A 132 -9.14 -13.73 19.36
C THR A 132 -9.82 -12.39 19.40
N ILE A 133 -11.05 -12.34 18.90
CA ILE A 133 -11.86 -11.13 18.87
C ILE A 133 -13.15 -11.43 19.60
N ASN A 134 -13.52 -10.56 20.53
CA ASN A 134 -14.81 -10.58 21.17
C ASN A 134 -15.65 -9.44 20.61
N VAL A 135 -16.86 -9.79 20.17
CA VAL A 135 -17.85 -8.82 19.69
C VAL A 135 -19.03 -8.89 20.64
N THR A 136 -19.45 -7.74 21.16
CA THR A 136 -20.57 -7.63 22.09
C THR A 136 -21.70 -6.87 21.41
N ALA A 137 -22.86 -7.50 21.30
CA ALA A 137 -24.08 -6.89 20.80
C ALA A 137 -25.04 -6.58 21.95
N SER A 138 -25.76 -5.47 21.86
CA SER A 138 -26.78 -5.07 22.83
C SER A 138 -28.08 -4.71 22.12
N ALA A 139 -29.21 -5.05 22.71
CA ALA A 139 -30.54 -4.68 22.23
C ALA A 139 -31.37 -4.05 23.36
N ALA A 140 -32.46 -3.37 22.99
CA ALA A 140 -33.33 -2.69 23.96
C ALA A 140 -34.00 -3.66 24.95
N SER A 141 -34.17 -4.92 24.57
CA SER A 141 -34.69 -6.00 25.41
C SER A 141 -33.80 -7.23 25.30
N GLY A 142 -33.28 -7.71 26.42
CA GLY A 142 -32.31 -8.82 26.48
C GLY A 142 -31.00 -8.38 27.12
N GLY A 143 -30.24 -9.33 27.68
CA GLY A 143 -28.87 -9.07 28.12
C GLY A 143 -27.92 -8.91 26.93
N PRO A 144 -26.68 -8.41 27.14
CA PRO A 144 -25.68 -8.35 26.09
C PRO A 144 -25.35 -9.76 25.59
N ASP A 145 -25.22 -9.88 24.28
CA ASP A 145 -24.71 -11.07 23.61
C ASP A 145 -23.22 -10.90 23.30
N ILE A 146 -22.42 -11.94 23.54
CA ILE A 146 -20.96 -11.86 23.41
C ILE A 146 -20.45 -13.03 22.59
N ASP A 147 -19.95 -12.68 21.42
CA ASP A 147 -19.41 -13.60 20.43
C ASP A 147 -17.91 -13.63 20.47
N LYS A 148 -17.36 -14.84 20.39
CA LYS A 148 -15.91 -15.07 20.36
C LYS A 148 -15.48 -15.67 19.04
N PHE A 149 -14.71 -14.93 18.28
CA PHE A 149 -14.12 -15.35 17.01
C PHE A 149 -12.63 -15.66 17.18
N ILE A 150 -12.18 -16.74 16.55
CA ILE A 150 -10.81 -17.23 16.66
C ILE A 150 -10.19 -17.37 15.28
N PHE A 151 -9.18 -16.56 14.99
CA PHE A 151 -8.39 -16.64 13.77
C PHE A 151 -7.08 -17.36 14.09
N VAL A 152 -6.74 -18.40 13.33
CA VAL A 152 -5.54 -19.20 13.59
C VAL A 152 -4.64 -19.17 12.37
N CYS A 153 -3.43 -18.67 12.57
CA CYS A 153 -2.37 -18.74 11.58
C CYS A 153 -1.54 -20.01 11.78
N LYS A 154 -1.66 -20.98 10.88
CA LYS A 154 -0.91 -22.24 10.97
C LYS A 154 0.42 -22.14 10.25
N LYS A 155 1.50 -22.60 10.88
CA LYS A 155 2.79 -22.80 10.21
C LYS A 155 2.64 -23.57 8.90
N SER A 156 3.13 -23.01 7.78
CA SER A 156 3.24 -23.75 6.53
C SER A 156 4.35 -24.80 6.67
N LYS A 157 4.07 -26.06 6.27
CA LYS A 157 5.05 -27.16 6.29
C LYS A 157 5.85 -27.29 4.98
N LYS A 158 5.57 -26.44 3.99
CA LYS A 158 6.28 -26.39 2.70
C LYS A 158 6.46 -24.93 2.30
N SER A 159 7.70 -24.50 2.08
CA SER A 159 8.08 -23.19 1.56
C SER A 159 7.81 -23.03 0.06
N THR A 160 6.97 -23.88 -0.55
CA THR A 160 6.83 -23.99 -2.02
C THR A 160 5.40 -23.91 -2.52
N GLY A 161 4.44 -23.52 -1.66
CA GLY A 161 3.07 -23.23 -2.10
C GLY A 161 2.88 -21.73 -2.23
N SER A 162 2.66 -21.24 -3.46
CA SER A 162 2.29 -19.86 -3.75
C SER A 162 1.07 -19.46 -2.92
N CYS A 163 1.19 -18.35 -2.20
CA CYS A 163 0.08 -17.76 -1.48
C CYS A 163 -0.93 -17.20 -2.48
N PRO A 164 -2.25 -17.34 -2.24
CA PRO A 164 -3.22 -16.55 -2.96
C PRO A 164 -2.90 -15.08 -2.71
N PRO A 165 -2.90 -14.26 -3.76
CA PRO A 165 -2.71 -12.83 -3.60
C PRO A 165 -3.88 -12.23 -2.77
N PRO A 166 -3.65 -11.21 -1.91
CA PRO A 166 -4.71 -10.50 -1.22
C PRO A 166 -5.78 -9.97 -2.20
N PRO A 167 -7.04 -9.84 -1.77
CA PRO A 167 -8.08 -9.21 -2.57
C PRO A 167 -7.66 -7.78 -2.94
N GLY A 168 -7.37 -7.53 -4.22
CA GLY A 168 -6.86 -6.23 -4.71
C GLY A 168 -5.57 -6.33 -5.52
N MET A 169 -4.88 -7.48 -5.48
CA MET A 169 -3.68 -7.70 -6.30
C MET A 169 -4.07 -7.82 -7.79
N GLY A 170 -3.52 -6.94 -8.63
CA GLY A 170 -3.91 -6.80 -10.05
C GLY A 170 -3.59 -8.00 -10.96
N CYS A 171 -3.02 -9.09 -10.44
CA CYS A 171 -2.60 -10.26 -11.22
C CYS A 171 -3.57 -11.43 -11.12
N THR A 172 -4.76 -11.27 -11.71
CA THR A 172 -5.73 -12.36 -11.80
C THR A 172 -5.45 -13.25 -13.00
N ALA A 173 -5.93 -14.50 -13.00
CA ALA A 173 -5.83 -15.39 -14.18
C ALA A 173 -6.45 -14.82 -15.47
N THR A 174 -7.32 -13.82 -15.33
CA THR A 174 -8.00 -13.12 -16.43
C THR A 174 -7.40 -11.75 -16.73
N ALA A 175 -6.26 -11.41 -16.12
CA ALA A 175 -5.59 -10.15 -16.39
C ALA A 175 -5.15 -10.10 -17.86
N VAL A 176 -5.52 -9.01 -18.52
CA VAL A 176 -5.18 -8.73 -19.92
C VAL A 176 -4.31 -7.48 -19.97
N PRO A 177 -3.41 -7.36 -20.96
CA PRO A 177 -2.64 -6.14 -21.15
C PRO A 177 -3.53 -4.93 -21.42
N ASP A 178 -3.05 -3.76 -21.03
CA ASP A 178 -3.60 -2.49 -21.47
C ASP A 178 -3.54 -2.38 -23.00
N ALA A 179 -4.59 -1.81 -23.61
CA ALA A 179 -4.66 -1.65 -25.06
C ALA A 179 -3.55 -0.76 -25.64
N ALA A 180 -2.90 0.06 -24.80
CA ALA A 180 -1.73 0.84 -25.17
C ALA A 180 -0.48 -0.02 -25.41
N CYS A 181 -0.44 -1.25 -24.90
CA CYS A 181 0.71 -2.14 -25.07
C CYS A 181 0.54 -3.06 -26.29
N PRO A 182 1.44 -2.97 -27.29
CA PRO A 182 1.39 -3.86 -28.44
C PRO A 182 1.80 -5.28 -28.04
N PRO A 183 1.28 -6.30 -28.75
CA PRO A 183 1.73 -7.68 -28.53
C PRO A 183 3.24 -7.82 -28.74
N ASN A 184 3.90 -8.50 -27.82
CA ASN A 184 5.31 -8.82 -27.91
C ASN A 184 5.55 -9.90 -28.97
N ALA A 185 6.11 -9.47 -30.10
CA ALA A 185 6.36 -10.32 -31.27
C ALA A 185 7.29 -11.52 -31.00
N ALA A 186 8.14 -11.45 -29.97
CA ALA A 186 9.02 -12.56 -29.58
C ALA A 186 8.29 -13.62 -28.73
N GLY A 187 7.01 -13.43 -28.42
CA GLY A 187 6.17 -14.40 -27.73
C GLY A 187 6.15 -14.28 -26.20
N GLY A 188 6.96 -13.39 -25.61
CA GLY A 188 6.92 -13.07 -24.19
C GLY A 188 5.68 -12.27 -23.75
N PRO A 189 5.67 -11.72 -22.52
CA PRO A 189 4.60 -10.86 -22.03
C PRO A 189 4.57 -9.53 -22.77
N ASP A 190 3.40 -8.90 -22.76
CA ASP A 190 3.14 -7.63 -23.45
C ASP A 190 3.21 -6.44 -22.47
N GLU A 191 2.91 -6.67 -21.19
CA GLU A 191 2.93 -5.63 -20.15
C GLU A 191 3.44 -6.18 -18.81
N ALA A 192 4.19 -5.35 -18.09
CA ALA A 192 4.49 -5.48 -16.67
C ALA A 192 3.78 -4.39 -15.87
N ILE A 193 3.07 -4.76 -14.81
CA ILE A 193 2.37 -3.86 -13.89
C ILE A 193 2.99 -4.03 -12.51
N PHE A 194 3.65 -2.98 -12.03
CA PHE A 194 4.17 -2.89 -10.67
C PHE A 194 3.11 -2.26 -9.80
N THR A 195 2.79 -2.88 -8.68
CA THR A 195 1.86 -2.35 -7.68
C THR A 195 2.56 -2.31 -6.33
N THR A 196 2.72 -1.11 -5.76
CA THR A 196 3.35 -0.94 -4.45
C THR A 196 2.47 -1.49 -3.33
N LEU A 197 3.05 -2.29 -2.46
CA LEU A 197 2.42 -2.85 -1.28
C LEU A 197 2.27 -1.81 -0.16
N ASP A 198 1.40 -2.10 0.81
CA ASP A 198 1.13 -1.24 1.97
C ASP A 198 2.17 -1.34 3.10
N HIS A 199 3.23 -2.12 2.90
CA HIS A 199 4.27 -2.38 3.88
C HIS A 199 5.61 -2.63 3.20
N GLY A 200 6.70 -2.50 3.98
CA GLY A 200 8.05 -2.75 3.48
C GLY A 200 8.57 -1.68 2.51
N THR A 201 7.89 -0.54 2.43
CA THR A 201 8.34 0.62 1.65
C THR A 201 9.11 1.59 2.54
N ASP A 202 9.93 2.41 1.93
CA ASP A 202 10.62 3.48 2.62
C ASP A 202 10.98 4.63 1.68
N LEU A 203 10.99 5.85 2.19
CA LEU A 203 11.45 7.06 1.53
C LEU A 203 12.18 7.93 2.54
N ASP A 204 13.47 8.15 2.27
CA ASP A 204 14.35 9.00 3.03
C ASP A 204 14.72 10.25 2.24
N ASN A 205 14.62 11.41 2.90
CA ASN A 205 14.95 12.69 2.30
C ASN A 205 15.91 13.49 3.18
N GLY A 206 16.97 14.01 2.56
CA GLY A 206 17.96 14.89 3.18
C GLY A 206 18.86 14.19 4.20
N TRP A 207 19.74 14.95 4.82
CA TRP A 207 20.79 14.41 5.70
C TRP A 207 20.43 14.43 7.20
N THR A 208 19.34 15.10 7.60
CA THR A 208 19.03 15.34 9.03
C THR A 208 18.51 14.12 9.79
N GLY A 209 17.91 13.15 9.08
CA GLY A 209 17.15 12.05 9.68
C GLY A 209 15.70 12.38 10.04
N VAL A 210 15.31 13.66 10.11
CA VAL A 210 13.94 14.03 10.51
C VAL A 210 12.92 13.66 9.43
N SER A 211 13.33 13.74 8.17
CA SER A 211 12.53 13.44 6.97
C SER A 211 12.84 12.05 6.38
N HIS A 212 13.18 11.10 7.24
CA HIS A 212 13.43 9.69 6.91
C HIS A 212 12.27 8.79 7.33
N ASN A 213 12.25 7.57 6.82
CA ASN A 213 11.35 6.48 7.15
C ASN A 213 9.88 6.73 6.75
N PHE A 214 9.63 7.40 5.63
CA PHE A 214 8.27 7.60 5.15
C PHE A 214 7.78 6.38 4.34
N PRO A 215 6.54 5.90 4.55
CA PRO A 215 5.96 4.91 3.67
C PRO A 215 5.61 5.55 2.31
N VAL A 216 5.61 4.73 1.26
CA VAL A 216 5.10 5.10 -0.06
C VAL A 216 3.61 4.71 -0.14
N PRO A 217 2.74 5.49 -0.81
CA PRO A 217 1.34 5.15 -0.97
C PRO A 217 1.15 3.77 -1.61
N ALA A 218 0.45 2.89 -0.89
CA ALA A 218 0.06 1.58 -1.36
C ALA A 218 -0.81 1.69 -2.61
N ASN A 219 -0.80 0.64 -3.44
CA ASN A 219 -1.52 0.53 -4.71
C ASN A 219 -1.09 1.51 -5.81
N SER A 220 -0.05 2.31 -5.57
CA SER A 220 0.59 3.09 -6.63
C SER A 220 1.10 2.16 -7.72
N GLN A 221 0.84 2.51 -8.98
CA GLN A 221 1.22 1.69 -10.13
C GLN A 221 2.25 2.35 -11.04
N LEU A 222 3.19 1.53 -11.51
CA LEU A 222 4.07 1.82 -12.62
C LEU A 222 3.97 0.69 -13.64
N LYS A 223 3.75 1.05 -14.91
CA LYS A 223 3.47 0.10 -15.97
C LYS A 223 4.47 0.22 -17.10
N PHE A 224 4.82 -0.91 -17.71
CA PHE A 224 5.70 -0.95 -18.87
C PHE A 224 5.14 -1.90 -19.92
N CYS A 225 5.10 -1.46 -21.17
CA CYS A 225 4.97 -2.35 -22.30
C CYS A 225 6.30 -3.07 -22.54
N LEU A 226 6.24 -4.39 -22.71
CA LEU A 226 7.39 -5.27 -22.83
C LEU A 226 7.56 -5.76 -24.28
N SER A 227 8.82 -5.89 -24.71
CA SER A 227 9.14 -6.36 -26.06
C SER A 227 10.51 -7.06 -26.12
N GLY A 228 10.75 -7.81 -27.19
CA GLY A 228 12.07 -8.37 -27.51
C GLY A 228 12.46 -9.64 -26.73
N CYS A 229 11.58 -10.13 -25.86
CA CYS A 229 11.81 -11.33 -25.04
C CYS A 229 10.79 -12.43 -25.34
N ASP A 230 11.23 -13.68 -25.20
CA ASP A 230 10.38 -14.86 -25.33
C ASP A 230 9.71 -15.25 -23.99
N ALA A 231 8.74 -16.17 -24.03
CA ALA A 231 8.05 -16.64 -22.83
C ALA A 231 8.94 -17.44 -21.86
N ALA A 232 10.08 -17.95 -22.37
CA ALA A 232 11.07 -18.68 -21.60
C ALA A 232 12.04 -17.76 -20.84
N GLY A 233 12.09 -16.47 -21.19
CA GLY A 233 12.97 -15.48 -20.58
C GLY A 233 14.44 -15.65 -20.96
N THR A 234 14.73 -16.21 -22.14
CA THR A 234 16.13 -16.41 -22.58
C THR A 234 16.86 -15.10 -22.88
N THR A 235 16.10 -14.05 -23.19
CA THR A 235 16.57 -12.69 -23.44
C THR A 235 15.77 -11.73 -22.54
N PRO A 236 16.41 -10.78 -21.84
CA PRO A 236 15.69 -9.74 -21.09
C PRO A 236 14.76 -8.93 -22.00
N CYS A 237 13.58 -8.60 -21.50
CA CYS A 237 12.64 -7.73 -22.19
C CYS A 237 13.17 -6.29 -22.17
N THR A 238 12.96 -5.56 -23.26
CA THR A 238 12.97 -4.10 -23.24
C THR A 238 11.63 -3.62 -22.68
N ALA A 239 11.69 -2.68 -21.74
CA ALA A 239 10.53 -2.09 -21.09
C ALA A 239 10.39 -0.61 -21.49
N ASN A 240 9.18 -0.22 -21.91
CA ASN A 240 8.83 1.16 -22.22
C ASN A 240 7.50 1.50 -21.55
N GLY A 241 7.48 2.53 -20.72
CA GLY A 241 6.31 3.03 -20.02
C GLY A 241 5.93 4.42 -20.51
N PRO A 242 5.10 4.56 -21.56
CA PRO A 242 4.64 5.85 -22.05
C PRO A 242 3.96 6.69 -20.96
N THR A 243 4.33 7.97 -20.88
CA THR A 243 3.81 8.95 -19.91
C THR A 243 3.05 10.07 -20.62
N GLY A 244 2.21 10.81 -19.90
CA GLY A 244 1.33 11.83 -20.44
C GLY A 244 -0.16 11.55 -20.29
N VAL A 245 -1.02 12.57 -20.39
CA VAL A 245 -2.49 12.42 -20.36
C VAL A 245 -2.95 11.37 -21.36
N GLY A 246 -3.67 10.36 -20.87
CA GLY A 246 -4.20 9.27 -21.70
C GLY A 246 -3.16 8.23 -22.15
N SER A 247 -1.92 8.33 -21.67
CA SER A 247 -0.92 7.27 -21.83
C SER A 247 -1.07 6.19 -20.76
N LEU A 248 -0.27 5.12 -20.89
CA LEU A 248 -0.21 4.00 -19.95
C LEU A 248 0.00 4.43 -18.49
N ASN A 249 0.93 5.35 -18.23
CA ASN A 249 1.27 5.80 -16.87
C ASN A 249 0.65 7.16 -16.47
N THR A 250 -0.15 7.80 -17.33
CA THR A 250 -0.66 9.17 -17.14
C THR A 250 0.46 10.21 -16.93
N ASP A 251 0.13 11.41 -16.49
CA ASP A 251 1.11 12.49 -16.23
C ASP A 251 1.92 12.30 -14.94
N THR A 252 1.36 11.60 -13.93
CA THR A 252 1.96 11.54 -12.60
C THR A 252 2.38 10.14 -12.19
N PHE A 253 3.52 10.07 -11.51
CA PHE A 253 4.01 8.88 -10.84
C PHE A 253 3.31 8.73 -9.49
N GLY A 254 2.24 7.93 -9.48
CA GLY A 254 1.35 7.76 -8.32
C GLY A 254 0.45 8.98 -8.04
N PRO A 255 -0.37 8.90 -6.97
CA PRO A 255 -1.14 10.04 -6.46
C PRO A 255 -0.27 10.99 -5.62
N PRO A 256 -0.78 12.17 -5.21
CA PRO A 256 -0.02 13.11 -4.38
C PRO A 256 0.46 12.48 -3.07
N LEU A 257 1.73 12.70 -2.73
CA LEU A 257 2.43 12.12 -1.58
C LEU A 257 2.38 13.05 -0.36
N PRO A 258 1.66 12.70 0.72
CA PRO A 258 1.61 13.49 1.94
C PRO A 258 2.80 13.19 2.87
N LEU A 259 3.58 14.22 3.23
CA LEU A 259 4.71 14.08 4.15
C LEU A 259 4.60 15.08 5.30
N ILE A 260 4.92 14.64 6.52
CA ILE A 260 5.11 15.53 7.68
C ILE A 260 6.37 15.14 8.45
N ALA A 261 7.31 16.09 8.52
CA ALA A 261 8.54 15.99 9.30
C ALA A 261 8.80 17.30 10.03
N GLY A 262 9.29 17.24 11.28
CA GLY A 262 9.64 18.43 12.06
C GLY A 262 8.53 19.48 12.20
N GLY A 263 7.26 19.06 12.12
CA GLY A 263 6.10 19.96 12.11
C GLY A 263 5.80 20.65 10.77
N VAL A 264 6.59 20.41 9.73
CA VAL A 264 6.37 20.91 8.38
C VAL A 264 5.59 19.87 7.57
N ALA A 265 4.41 20.25 7.10
CA ALA A 265 3.57 19.43 6.24
C ALA A 265 3.76 19.83 4.77
N VAL A 266 4.01 18.85 3.91
CA VAL A 266 4.11 19.05 2.47
C VAL A 266 3.29 18.02 1.71
N CYS A 267 2.74 18.43 0.57
CA CYS A 267 2.19 17.54 -0.43
C CYS A 267 3.10 17.56 -1.66
N VAL A 268 3.55 16.39 -2.12
CA VAL A 268 4.43 16.27 -3.29
C VAL A 268 3.67 15.65 -4.44
N ILE A 269 3.68 16.28 -5.61
CA ILE A 269 3.19 15.68 -6.85
C ILE A 269 4.41 15.30 -7.69
N ASN A 270 4.54 14.03 -8.02
CA ASN A 270 5.61 13.55 -8.91
C ASN A 270 5.08 13.49 -10.33
N VAL A 271 5.57 14.37 -11.20
CA VAL A 271 5.17 14.45 -12.61
C VAL A 271 6.25 13.82 -13.47
N PHE A 272 5.91 12.94 -14.39
CA PHE A 272 6.87 12.40 -15.35
C PHE A 272 7.38 13.49 -16.29
N THR A 273 8.67 13.50 -16.57
CA THR A 273 9.29 14.44 -17.54
C THR A 273 9.67 13.75 -18.85
N ALA A 274 9.74 12.42 -18.82
CA ALA A 274 9.98 11.55 -19.98
C ALA A 274 9.20 10.23 -19.82
N PRO A 275 9.05 9.43 -20.88
CA PRO A 275 8.62 8.05 -20.76
C PRO A 275 9.56 7.26 -19.84
N ALA A 276 9.00 6.42 -18.99
CA ALA A 276 9.81 5.49 -18.19
C ALA A 276 10.42 4.43 -19.12
N THR A 277 11.67 4.06 -18.90
CA THR A 277 12.35 3.03 -19.72
C THR A 277 13.02 2.00 -18.84
N GLY A 278 13.35 0.83 -19.38
CA GLY A 278 14.05 -0.18 -18.59
C GLY A 278 14.24 -1.51 -19.29
N THR A 279 14.61 -2.50 -18.47
CA THR A 279 14.76 -3.91 -18.85
C THR A 279 14.21 -4.82 -17.76
N ALA A 280 13.70 -5.98 -18.16
CA ALA A 280 13.18 -6.97 -17.23
C ALA A 280 13.58 -8.40 -17.62
N ASN A 281 14.16 -9.15 -16.68
CA ASN A 281 14.53 -10.54 -16.86
C ASN A 281 13.44 -11.47 -16.27
N LEU A 282 12.73 -12.17 -17.16
CA LEU A 282 11.58 -12.99 -16.78
C LEU A 282 11.95 -14.30 -16.04
N VAL A 283 13.24 -14.65 -15.99
CA VAL A 283 13.72 -15.84 -15.27
C VAL A 283 14.12 -15.49 -13.85
N THR A 284 14.87 -14.40 -13.68
CA THR A 284 15.44 -14.02 -12.39
C THR A 284 14.55 -13.05 -11.60
N GLY A 285 13.67 -12.31 -12.28
CA GLY A 285 12.98 -11.14 -11.70
C GLY A 285 13.86 -9.89 -11.67
N GLU A 286 15.05 -9.93 -12.26
CA GLU A 286 15.92 -8.74 -12.28
C GLU A 286 15.36 -7.66 -13.18
N MET A 287 15.33 -6.43 -12.68
CA MET A 287 14.86 -5.27 -13.43
C MET A 287 15.71 -4.04 -13.14
N ASN A 288 15.85 -3.22 -14.17
CA ASN A 288 16.45 -1.90 -14.11
C ASN A 288 15.59 -0.95 -14.93
N GLY A 289 15.33 0.25 -14.42
CA GLY A 289 14.58 1.26 -15.14
C GLY A 289 14.96 2.66 -14.74
N GLU A 290 14.64 3.60 -15.62
CA GLU A 290 14.84 5.02 -15.44
C GLU A 290 13.48 5.71 -15.42
N VAL A 291 13.24 6.47 -14.35
CA VAL A 291 12.01 7.24 -14.15
C VAL A 291 12.40 8.69 -13.87
N ASP A 292 12.25 9.56 -14.85
CA ASP A 292 12.57 10.97 -14.70
C ASP A 292 11.35 11.77 -14.21
N LEU A 293 11.53 12.50 -13.11
CA LEU A 293 10.45 13.20 -12.42
C LEU A 293 10.73 14.69 -12.20
N HIS A 294 9.65 15.45 -12.24
CA HIS A 294 9.53 16.75 -11.59
C HIS A 294 8.67 16.59 -10.34
N SER A 295 9.29 16.68 -9.16
CA SER A 295 8.61 16.67 -7.87
C SER A 295 8.19 18.09 -7.51
N GLN A 296 6.90 18.38 -7.63
CA GLN A 296 6.30 19.65 -7.25
C GLN A 296 5.95 19.62 -5.77
N VAL A 297 6.57 20.50 -4.99
CA VAL A 297 6.41 20.55 -3.53
C VAL A 297 5.44 21.66 -3.15
N PHE A 298 4.38 21.32 -2.41
CA PHE A 298 3.42 22.26 -1.86
C PHE A 298 3.53 22.27 -0.35
N ILE A 299 3.68 23.45 0.28
CA ILE A 299 3.55 23.58 1.73
C ILE A 299 2.06 23.56 2.07
N THR A 300 1.68 22.68 2.99
CA THR A 300 0.28 22.47 3.38
C THR A 300 0.12 22.54 4.90
N SER A 301 -0.88 21.86 5.47
CA SER A 301 -1.16 21.88 6.91
C SER A 301 -1.15 20.48 7.49
N ALA A 302 -0.86 20.36 8.79
CA ALA A 302 -0.82 19.06 9.45
C ALA A 302 -2.19 18.34 9.50
N THR A 303 -3.31 19.07 9.38
CA THR A 303 -4.68 18.52 9.31
C THR A 303 -5.11 18.18 7.88
N GLN A 304 -4.54 18.83 6.87
CA GLN A 304 -4.81 18.57 5.46
C GLN A 304 -3.48 18.56 4.70
N VAL A 305 -2.78 17.43 4.77
CA VAL A 305 -1.42 17.29 4.21
C VAL A 305 -1.48 17.26 2.70
N CYS A 306 -2.30 16.36 2.14
CA CYS A 306 -2.70 16.34 0.74
C CYS A 306 -4.24 16.27 0.64
N PRO A 307 -4.84 16.69 -0.48
CA PRO A 307 -6.24 16.39 -0.77
C PRO A 307 -6.48 14.88 -0.87
N ARG A 308 -7.70 14.48 -0.50
CA ARG A 308 -8.12 13.08 -0.39
C ARG A 308 -9.29 12.82 -1.30
N CYS A 309 -9.41 11.57 -1.73
CA CYS A 309 -10.59 11.05 -2.40
C CYS A 309 -11.49 10.36 -1.36
N GLU A 310 -12.49 11.10 -0.88
CA GLU A 310 -13.44 10.62 0.11
C GLU A 310 -14.79 10.36 -0.55
N THR A 311 -15.30 9.15 -0.40
CA THR A 311 -16.59 8.73 -0.99
C THR A 311 -16.70 8.98 -2.51
N GLY A 312 -15.57 8.89 -3.23
CA GLY A 312 -15.51 9.12 -4.68
C GLY A 312 -15.48 10.59 -5.08
N THR A 313 -15.25 11.51 -4.14
CA THR A 313 -15.09 12.95 -4.43
C THR A 313 -13.88 13.55 -3.71
N CYS A 314 -13.23 14.54 -4.32
CA CYS A 314 -12.11 15.23 -3.68
C CYS A 314 -12.59 16.07 -2.51
N ASP A 315 -11.99 15.87 -1.34
CA ASP A 315 -12.35 16.57 -0.09
C ASP A 315 -11.94 18.05 -0.10
N SER A 316 -10.88 18.38 -0.84
CA SER A 316 -10.18 19.67 -0.81
C SER A 316 -9.33 19.84 -2.07
N GLY A 317 -8.52 20.90 -2.10
CA GLY A 317 -7.59 21.16 -3.20
C GLY A 317 -8.25 21.79 -4.43
N LYS A 318 -7.53 21.74 -5.56
CA LYS A 318 -7.92 22.37 -6.82
C LYS A 318 -9.24 21.81 -7.38
N ASN A 319 -9.49 20.52 -7.15
CA ASN A 319 -10.63 19.79 -7.69
C ASN A 319 -11.65 19.40 -6.60
N MET A 320 -11.71 20.17 -5.50
CA MET A 320 -12.67 19.93 -4.42
C MET A 320 -14.11 19.74 -4.93
N GLY A 321 -14.79 18.68 -4.46
CA GLY A 321 -16.15 18.32 -4.83
C GLY A 321 -16.30 17.61 -6.18
N HIS A 322 -15.22 17.48 -6.97
CA HIS A 322 -15.23 16.70 -8.21
C HIS A 322 -15.02 15.21 -7.95
N ALA A 323 -15.47 14.39 -8.89
CA ALA A 323 -15.31 12.94 -8.83
C ALA A 323 -13.81 12.55 -8.83
N CYS A 324 -13.49 11.47 -8.11
CA CYS A 324 -12.15 10.92 -8.05
C CYS A 324 -12.20 9.40 -7.87
N HIS A 325 -11.09 8.76 -8.19
CA HIS A 325 -10.82 7.35 -7.86
C HIS A 325 -9.68 7.25 -6.84
N VAL A 326 -9.74 6.29 -5.92
CA VAL A 326 -8.65 6.05 -4.97
C VAL A 326 -7.52 5.31 -5.69
N ASP A 327 -6.46 6.03 -6.03
CA ASP A 327 -5.26 5.49 -6.70
C ASP A 327 -4.22 4.95 -5.71
N GLY A 328 -4.38 5.28 -4.43
CA GLY A 328 -3.53 4.75 -3.38
C GLY A 328 -3.91 5.22 -1.98
N SER A 329 -3.26 4.66 -0.98
CA SER A 329 -3.50 5.07 0.41
C SER A 329 -2.24 5.02 1.26
N VAL A 330 -2.16 5.92 2.24
CA VAL A 330 -1.06 5.95 3.20
C VAL A 330 -1.54 6.47 4.55
N THR A 331 -1.02 5.92 5.64
CA THR A 331 -1.26 6.43 6.99
C THR A 331 -0.18 7.46 7.34
N VAL A 332 -0.58 8.69 7.63
CA VAL A 332 0.33 9.77 8.01
C VAL A 332 0.23 9.97 9.52
N THR A 333 1.01 9.20 10.27
CA THR A 333 0.91 9.15 11.75
C THR A 333 1.06 10.51 12.42
N ASN A 334 1.91 11.39 11.86
CA ASN A 334 2.15 12.74 12.37
C ASN A 334 1.06 13.76 12.00
N SER A 335 0.05 13.36 11.22
CA SER A 335 -1.08 14.24 10.89
C SER A 335 -1.92 14.54 12.13
N LEU A 336 -2.45 15.77 12.17
CA LEU A 336 -3.43 16.23 13.16
C LEU A 336 -4.87 16.03 12.68
N ALA A 337 -5.07 15.40 11.53
CA ALA A 337 -6.40 15.02 11.03
C ALA A 337 -7.06 13.98 11.96
N SER A 338 -8.39 13.98 12.00
CA SER A 338 -9.16 12.97 12.74
C SER A 338 -8.96 11.57 12.16
N ASN A 339 -9.02 11.43 10.84
CA ASN A 339 -8.60 10.24 10.11
C ASN A 339 -7.18 10.45 9.55
N LYS A 340 -6.23 9.64 10.00
CA LYS A 340 -4.82 9.70 9.57
C LYS A 340 -4.52 8.84 8.34
N THR A 341 -5.46 8.04 7.87
CA THR A 341 -5.35 7.33 6.61
C THR A 341 -5.82 8.26 5.48
N PHE A 342 -4.90 8.60 4.59
CA PHE A 342 -5.16 9.43 3.43
C PHE A 342 -5.45 8.50 2.25
N LYS A 343 -6.69 8.52 1.76
CA LYS A 343 -7.07 7.93 0.47
C LYS A 343 -6.75 8.96 -0.61
N LEU A 344 -5.80 8.64 -1.46
CA LEU A 344 -5.18 9.60 -2.38
C LEU A 344 -5.64 9.32 -3.81
N SER A 345 -5.66 10.37 -4.62
CA SER A 345 -6.05 10.30 -6.02
C SER A 345 -5.24 11.27 -6.85
N LYS A 346 -4.89 10.86 -8.07
CA LYS A 346 -4.32 11.72 -9.11
C LYS A 346 -5.28 12.85 -9.51
N ASP A 347 -6.59 12.66 -9.30
CA ASP A 347 -7.61 13.67 -9.54
C ASP A 347 -7.65 14.75 -8.44
N CYS A 348 -7.19 14.45 -7.23
CA CYS A 348 -7.28 15.35 -6.08
C CYS A 348 -5.97 16.11 -5.86
N LEU A 349 -5.76 17.18 -6.63
CA LEU A 349 -4.52 17.95 -6.61
C LEU A 349 -4.53 19.08 -5.56
N PRO A 350 -3.40 19.37 -4.89
CA PRO A 350 -3.22 20.57 -4.08
C PRO A 350 -3.64 21.86 -4.78
N ILE A 351 -4.12 22.83 -4.00
CA ILE A 351 -4.45 24.16 -4.50
C ILE A 351 -3.21 25.07 -4.46
N GLY A 352 -3.15 26.04 -5.37
CA GLY A 352 -2.07 27.02 -5.45
C GLY A 352 -0.92 26.59 -6.37
N SER A 353 0.23 27.21 -6.19
CA SER A 353 1.46 26.90 -6.93
C SER A 353 2.46 26.21 -6.02
N PRO A 354 3.28 25.28 -6.55
CA PRO A 354 4.33 24.65 -5.74
C PRO A 354 5.35 25.69 -5.31
N VAL A 355 5.90 25.52 -4.10
CA VAL A 355 7.00 26.35 -3.61
C VAL A 355 8.32 26.00 -4.28
N ALA A 356 8.43 24.78 -4.81
CA ALA A 356 9.57 24.29 -5.56
C ALA A 356 9.16 23.21 -6.56
N THR A 357 9.87 23.13 -7.68
CA THR A 357 9.82 22.00 -8.62
C THR A 357 11.22 21.42 -8.69
N LEU A 358 11.40 20.22 -8.14
CA LEU A 358 12.69 19.55 -8.06
C LEU A 358 12.81 18.53 -9.20
N THR A 359 13.96 18.50 -9.87
CA THR A 359 14.27 17.45 -10.85
C THR A 359 14.83 16.24 -10.11
N ILE A 360 14.15 15.10 -10.21
CA ILE A 360 14.54 13.84 -9.56
C ILE A 360 14.73 12.78 -10.65
N PRO A 361 15.98 12.40 -10.97
CA PRO A 361 16.24 11.17 -11.69
C PRO A 361 16.04 9.99 -10.72
N LEU A 362 15.16 9.06 -11.06
CA LEU A 362 14.85 7.91 -10.22
C LEU A 362 15.27 6.60 -10.93
N PRO A 363 16.53 6.18 -10.79
CA PRO A 363 17.00 4.90 -11.33
C PRO A 363 16.50 3.77 -10.44
N ILE A 364 15.45 3.08 -10.87
CA ILE A 364 14.87 1.95 -10.13
C ILE A 364 15.58 0.65 -10.50
N THR A 365 16.01 -0.11 -9.50
CA THR A 365 16.64 -1.43 -9.72
C THR A 365 16.21 -2.44 -8.67
N THR A 366 16.15 -3.71 -9.05
CA THR A 366 16.08 -4.83 -8.08
C THR A 366 17.45 -5.22 -7.54
N GLY A 367 18.54 -4.66 -8.10
CA GLY A 367 19.91 -4.83 -7.65
C GLY A 367 20.25 -3.91 -6.48
N THR A 368 21.53 -3.57 -6.33
CA THR A 368 21.95 -2.54 -5.37
C THR A 368 22.13 -1.21 -6.09
N ASP A 369 21.54 -0.17 -5.52
CA ASP A 369 21.86 1.20 -5.88
C ASP A 369 22.69 1.87 -4.78
N HIS A 370 23.57 2.76 -5.20
CA HIS A 370 24.66 3.29 -4.40
C HIS A 370 24.57 4.80 -4.27
N THR A 371 25.19 5.30 -3.19
CA THR A 371 25.36 6.71 -2.86
C THR A 371 25.31 7.63 -4.08
N PRO A 372 24.31 8.51 -4.15
CA PRO A 372 24.11 9.37 -5.32
C PRO A 372 25.25 10.40 -5.44
N GLY A 373 25.44 10.95 -6.64
CA GLY A 373 26.47 11.95 -6.91
C GLY A 373 27.89 11.36 -7.03
N ALA A 374 28.91 12.11 -6.61
CA ALA A 374 30.32 11.72 -6.78
C ALA A 374 30.80 10.63 -5.80
N GLY A 375 29.91 10.13 -4.92
CA GLY A 375 30.24 9.21 -3.83
C GLY A 375 31.05 9.88 -2.70
N GLY A 376 30.87 9.40 -1.46
CA GLY A 376 31.60 9.88 -0.29
C GLY A 376 30.88 10.96 0.54
N SER A 377 31.67 11.76 1.26
CA SER A 377 31.16 12.81 2.16
C SER A 377 30.37 13.84 1.39
N LYS A 378 29.19 14.20 1.91
CA LYS A 378 28.26 15.17 1.33
C LYS A 378 27.95 14.77 -0.12
N PRO A 379 27.30 13.61 -0.33
CA PRO A 379 27.17 13.00 -1.65
C PRO A 379 26.42 13.89 -2.66
N CYS A 380 25.55 14.76 -2.16
CA CYS A 380 24.79 15.72 -2.95
C CYS A 380 25.21 17.15 -2.62
N THR A 381 26.06 17.73 -3.49
CA THR A 381 26.56 19.12 -3.38
C THR A 381 25.96 20.04 -4.45
N GLU A 382 25.06 19.53 -5.27
CA GLU A 382 24.44 20.29 -6.33
C GLU A 382 23.48 21.35 -5.76
N ASN A 383 23.54 22.57 -6.29
CA ASN A 383 22.65 23.69 -5.93
C ASN A 383 22.66 24.09 -4.44
N LEU A 384 23.85 24.37 -3.88
CA LEU A 384 24.11 24.96 -2.55
C LEU A 384 23.46 26.36 -2.31
N ALA A 385 22.56 26.81 -3.17
CA ALA A 385 22.15 28.20 -3.32
C ALA A 385 21.37 28.78 -2.12
N HIS A 386 20.92 27.98 -1.15
CA HIS A 386 19.93 28.41 -0.15
C HIS A 386 20.36 28.38 1.33
N GLY A 387 21.67 28.42 1.61
CA GLY A 387 22.17 28.79 2.94
C GLY A 387 22.03 27.73 4.05
N VAL A 388 21.41 26.58 3.79
CA VAL A 388 21.53 25.38 4.65
C VAL A 388 22.83 24.66 4.28
N PRO A 389 23.82 24.55 5.18
CA PRO A 389 25.06 23.85 4.88
C PRO A 389 24.82 22.36 4.67
N VAL A 390 25.37 21.80 3.59
CA VAL A 390 25.35 20.35 3.38
C VAL A 390 26.20 19.65 4.44
N ALA A 391 25.63 18.63 5.06
CA ALA A 391 26.30 17.74 5.98
C ALA A 391 26.21 16.28 5.50
N ASP A 392 27.03 15.43 6.10
CA ASP A 392 26.98 13.98 5.84
C ASP A 392 25.68 13.41 6.42
N ASP A 393 25.50 13.60 7.72
CA ASP A 393 24.40 13.05 8.51
C ASP A 393 24.05 13.98 9.68
N GLY A 394 22.88 13.74 10.28
CA GLY A 394 22.43 14.36 11.54
C GLY A 394 23.13 13.80 12.79
N CYS A 395 24.08 12.87 12.64
CA CYS A 395 24.64 12.06 13.73
C CYS A 395 25.92 12.62 14.37
N SER A 396 26.31 13.86 14.06
CA SER A 396 27.36 14.62 14.75
C SER A 396 28.55 13.80 15.28
N SER A 397 29.64 13.54 14.57
CA SER A 397 30.82 12.75 15.05
C SER A 397 30.59 11.28 15.45
N ALA A 398 29.43 10.88 16.00
CA ALA A 398 29.12 9.50 16.33
C ALA A 398 28.88 8.65 15.07
N GLY A 399 28.43 9.29 14.00
CA GLY A 399 28.14 8.65 12.72
C GLY A 399 26.90 7.76 12.76
N CYS A 400 26.59 7.24 11.58
CA CYS A 400 25.40 6.43 11.36
C CYS A 400 25.71 4.93 11.53
N GLY A 401 25.02 4.28 12.45
CA GLY A 401 25.10 2.84 12.69
C GLY A 401 24.21 2.03 11.75
N VAL A 402 24.51 0.74 11.63
CA VAL A 402 23.69 -0.24 10.89
C VAL A 402 22.78 -0.94 11.90
N ASP A 403 21.50 -1.12 11.55
CA ASP A 403 20.53 -1.96 12.27
C ASP A 403 20.37 -1.69 13.79
N ASN A 404 20.66 -0.47 14.23
CA ASN A 404 20.68 -0.11 15.65
C ASN A 404 19.45 0.70 16.09
N CYS A 405 18.41 0.84 15.25
CA CYS A 405 17.29 1.72 15.51
C CYS A 405 16.40 1.28 16.70
N THR A 406 15.92 2.24 17.49
CA THR A 406 15.02 2.01 18.61
C THR A 406 13.96 3.12 18.74
N GLY A 407 13.01 2.94 19.65
CA GLY A 407 12.03 3.99 19.99
C GLY A 407 11.11 4.32 18.80
N ILE A 408 11.01 5.60 18.45
CA ILE A 408 10.14 6.04 17.34
C ILE A 408 10.59 5.51 15.98
N SER A 409 11.87 5.20 15.81
CA SER A 409 12.42 4.58 14.60
C SER A 409 12.41 3.06 14.65
N CYS A 410 11.75 2.46 15.63
CA CYS A 410 11.53 1.02 15.68
C CYS A 410 10.33 0.69 16.56
N VAL A 411 9.12 0.99 16.07
CA VAL A 411 7.87 0.68 16.79
C VAL A 411 7.42 -0.78 16.57
N SER A 412 7.91 -1.40 15.50
CA SER A 412 7.73 -2.82 15.23
C SER A 412 8.86 -3.36 14.35
N MET A 413 8.93 -4.68 14.20
CA MET A 413 9.90 -5.36 13.34
C MET A 413 9.14 -6.20 12.31
N ILE A 414 9.57 -6.17 11.06
CA ILE A 414 9.07 -7.05 9.99
C ILE A 414 10.22 -7.81 9.33
N GLU A 415 9.92 -8.87 8.58
CA GLU A 415 10.91 -9.49 7.70
C GLU A 415 11.37 -8.44 6.69
N ASP A 416 12.68 -8.27 6.53
CA ASP A 416 13.23 -7.30 5.60
C ASP A 416 12.82 -7.67 4.15
N PRO A 417 12.09 -6.79 3.45
CA PRO A 417 11.65 -7.06 2.09
C PRO A 417 12.83 -7.06 1.11
N SER A 418 14.03 -6.67 1.48
CA SER A 418 15.23 -6.91 0.66
C SER A 418 15.91 -8.24 1.03
N ASN A 419 15.83 -8.66 2.29
CA ASN A 419 16.43 -9.90 2.79
C ASN A 419 15.54 -10.58 3.87
N PRO A 420 14.62 -11.50 3.49
CA PRO A 420 13.66 -12.11 4.41
C PRO A 420 14.26 -12.90 5.58
N SER A 421 15.56 -13.19 5.52
CA SER A 421 16.25 -13.88 6.61
C SER A 421 16.59 -12.96 7.78
N HIS A 422 16.38 -11.65 7.61
CA HIS A 422 16.65 -10.60 8.58
C HIS A 422 15.36 -9.87 8.94
N MET A 423 15.37 -9.24 10.11
CA MET A 423 14.28 -8.39 10.56
C MET A 423 14.73 -6.94 10.46
N VAL A 424 13.85 -6.06 9.99
CA VAL A 424 14.08 -4.62 9.88
C VAL A 424 13.06 -3.85 10.72
N CYS A 425 13.50 -2.73 11.28
CA CYS A 425 12.65 -1.83 12.06
C CYS A 425 11.65 -1.10 11.16
N VAL A 426 10.42 -0.94 11.65
CA VAL A 426 9.40 -0.05 11.10
C VAL A 426 9.31 1.18 12.00
N ASP A 427 9.47 2.36 11.42
CA ASP A 427 9.34 3.66 12.09
C ASP A 427 7.87 3.96 12.41
N VAL A 428 7.62 4.83 13.38
CA VAL A 428 6.29 5.32 13.72
C VAL A 428 5.58 5.99 12.53
N LYS A 429 6.35 6.53 11.56
CA LYS A 429 5.82 7.07 10.30
C LYS A 429 5.34 5.98 9.34
N GLY A 430 5.81 4.74 9.48
CA GLY A 430 5.39 3.57 8.70
C GLY A 430 6.43 3.03 7.71
N GLY A 431 7.50 3.77 7.42
CA GLY A 431 8.59 3.31 6.56
C GLY A 431 9.65 2.49 7.30
N LEU A 432 10.56 1.89 6.54
CA LEU A 432 11.65 1.07 7.09
C LEU A 432 12.81 1.92 7.58
N SER A 433 13.33 1.62 8.77
CA SER A 433 14.54 2.26 9.28
C SER A 433 15.80 1.49 8.88
N GLN A 434 16.60 2.07 7.99
CA GLN A 434 17.81 1.44 7.43
C GLN A 434 19.06 1.59 8.33
N GLY A 435 19.10 2.63 9.16
CA GLY A 435 20.20 2.91 10.06
C GLY A 435 19.88 4.09 10.95
N CYS A 436 20.45 4.11 12.16
CA CYS A 436 20.25 5.18 13.13
C CYS A 436 21.58 5.64 13.75
N CYS A 437 21.59 6.86 14.28
CA CYS A 437 22.80 7.44 14.85
C CYS A 437 23.34 6.60 16.01
N ASN A 438 24.66 6.39 16.05
CA ASN A 438 25.29 5.54 17.07
C ASN A 438 25.12 6.09 18.51
N ASN A 439 24.97 7.41 18.63
CA ASN A 439 24.75 8.09 19.91
C ASN A 439 23.27 8.32 20.23
N ASP A 440 22.37 8.20 19.25
CA ASP A 440 20.93 8.32 19.41
C ASP A 440 20.23 7.41 18.40
N THR A 441 19.89 6.21 18.87
CA THR A 441 19.27 5.19 18.04
C THR A 441 17.82 5.49 17.67
N THR A 442 17.26 6.62 18.11
CA THR A 442 15.93 7.09 17.71
C THR A 442 15.97 8.04 16.52
N VAL A 443 17.17 8.39 16.03
CA VAL A 443 17.37 9.29 14.90
C VAL A 443 17.89 8.49 13.71
N PRO A 444 17.10 8.31 12.65
CA PRO A 444 17.55 7.61 11.45
C PRO A 444 18.58 8.44 10.67
N CYS A 445 19.37 7.79 9.83
CA CYS A 445 20.48 8.44 9.16
C CYS A 445 20.98 7.73 7.92
N PHE A 446 21.81 8.45 7.16
CA PHE A 446 22.60 7.89 6.08
C PHE A 446 24.08 7.72 6.46
N GLN A 447 24.71 6.67 5.95
CA GLN A 447 26.13 6.35 6.19
C GLN A 447 27.06 7.06 5.21
N THR A 448 27.03 8.39 5.17
CA THR A 448 27.71 9.21 4.15
C THR A 448 29.05 9.79 4.61
N ARG A 449 29.42 9.68 5.89
CA ARG A 449 30.70 10.19 6.41
C ARG A 449 31.90 9.57 5.69
N PRO A 450 33.04 10.30 5.60
CA PRO A 450 34.28 9.74 5.06
C PRO A 450 34.63 8.38 5.68
N GLY A 451 34.90 7.38 4.82
CA GLY A 451 35.23 6.01 5.24
C GLY A 451 34.04 5.10 5.55
N SER A 452 32.81 5.60 5.45
CA SER A 452 31.59 4.79 5.57
C SER A 452 31.26 4.08 4.24
N PRO A 453 30.44 3.01 4.26
CA PRO A 453 30.02 2.31 3.04
C PRO A 453 29.20 3.14 2.05
N GLY A 454 28.72 4.32 2.46
CA GLY A 454 27.79 5.12 1.68
C GLY A 454 26.34 4.69 1.89
N ILE A 455 25.42 5.39 1.22
CA ILE A 455 24.03 4.95 1.10
C ILE A 455 24.02 3.74 0.17
N ASN A 456 23.57 2.60 0.67
CA ASN A 456 23.37 1.41 -0.13
C ASN A 456 21.93 0.96 0.07
N ARG A 457 21.15 0.97 -1.01
CA ARG A 457 19.84 0.33 -1.02
C ARG A 457 19.95 -0.90 -1.89
N THR A 458 19.60 -2.05 -1.34
CA THR A 458 19.61 -3.31 -2.08
C THR A 458 18.17 -3.73 -2.28
N GLY A 459 17.74 -3.88 -3.52
CA GLY A 459 16.47 -4.48 -3.87
C GLY A 459 16.52 -6.01 -3.79
N ARG A 460 15.46 -6.63 -4.28
CA ARG A 460 15.35 -8.09 -4.33
C ARG A 460 14.55 -8.50 -5.56
N PRO A 461 15.19 -9.12 -6.56
CA PRO A 461 14.46 -9.71 -7.68
C PRO A 461 13.69 -10.93 -7.19
N VAL A 462 12.48 -11.13 -7.70
CA VAL A 462 11.66 -12.29 -7.39
C VAL A 462 11.28 -12.98 -8.71
N PRO A 463 11.73 -14.22 -8.96
CA PRO A 463 11.36 -14.97 -10.15
C PRO A 463 9.84 -15.07 -10.32
N PRO A 464 9.27 -14.63 -11.46
CA PRO A 464 7.83 -14.68 -11.68
C PRO A 464 7.29 -16.11 -11.74
N VAL A 465 6.17 -16.37 -11.06
CA VAL A 465 5.49 -17.68 -11.07
C VAL A 465 4.13 -17.60 -11.75
N THR A 466 3.74 -18.66 -12.48
CA THR A 466 2.44 -18.68 -13.17
C THR A 466 1.28 -18.65 -12.17
N VAL A 467 0.30 -17.76 -12.39
CA VAL A 467 -0.89 -17.64 -11.54
C VAL A 467 -1.88 -18.79 -11.78
N THR A 468 -1.95 -19.34 -13.00
CA THR A 468 -2.90 -20.39 -13.39
C THR A 468 -2.44 -21.83 -13.07
N GLY A 469 -1.21 -22.00 -12.60
CA GLY A 469 -0.60 -23.32 -12.34
C GLY A 469 -0.16 -24.10 -13.59
N ALA A 470 -0.41 -23.61 -14.81
CA ALA A 470 0.13 -24.17 -16.04
C ALA A 470 1.52 -23.60 -16.35
N THR A 471 2.53 -24.46 -16.48
CA THR A 471 3.91 -24.03 -16.72
C THR A 471 4.01 -23.26 -18.04
N GLY A 472 4.59 -22.05 -18.02
CA GLY A 472 4.81 -21.23 -19.22
C GLY A 472 3.63 -20.36 -19.66
N ALA A 473 2.46 -20.46 -19.02
CA ALA A 473 1.33 -19.58 -19.30
C ALA A 473 1.47 -18.21 -18.59
N PHE A 474 0.94 -17.17 -19.22
CA PHE A 474 0.66 -15.88 -18.59
C PHE A 474 -0.81 -15.86 -18.12
N PRO A 475 -1.15 -15.10 -17.08
CA PRO A 475 -0.29 -14.16 -16.36
C PRO A 475 0.67 -14.80 -15.33
N LYS A 476 1.78 -14.11 -15.06
CA LYS A 476 2.77 -14.47 -14.03
C LYS A 476 2.88 -13.37 -12.99
N LEU A 477 3.20 -13.74 -11.75
CA LEU A 477 3.32 -12.83 -10.61
C LEU A 477 4.69 -13.00 -9.95
N SER A 478 5.37 -11.88 -9.73
CA SER A 478 6.48 -11.76 -8.78
C SER A 478 5.96 -11.05 -7.53
N ALA A 479 5.70 -11.82 -6.47
CA ALA A 479 5.12 -11.29 -5.25
C ALA A 479 6.19 -10.77 -4.29
N GLY A 480 6.07 -9.52 -3.85
CA GLY A 480 7.05 -8.88 -2.96
C GLY A 480 8.42 -8.68 -3.62
N GLU A 481 8.46 -8.31 -4.89
CA GLU A 481 9.65 -7.84 -5.57
C GLU A 481 10.05 -6.45 -5.08
N VAL A 482 11.33 -6.27 -4.74
CA VAL A 482 11.79 -4.99 -4.20
C VAL A 482 12.63 -4.24 -5.20
N THR A 483 12.19 -3.03 -5.49
CA THR A 483 12.95 -2.06 -6.27
C THR A 483 13.41 -0.92 -5.38
N VAL A 484 14.60 -0.42 -5.66
CA VAL A 484 15.26 0.63 -4.88
C VAL A 484 15.83 1.69 -5.79
N ALA A 485 16.02 2.88 -5.24
CA ALA A 485 16.74 3.96 -5.90
C ALA A 485 17.35 4.90 -4.85
N THR A 486 18.41 5.59 -5.25
CA THR A 486 19.05 6.68 -4.52
C THR A 486 19.30 7.84 -5.48
N PHE A 487 19.16 9.07 -4.99
CA PHE A 487 19.18 10.26 -5.85
C PHE A 487 19.57 11.51 -5.06
N CYS A 488 19.88 12.60 -5.75
CA CYS A 488 20.13 13.89 -5.10
C CYS A 488 18.88 14.77 -5.16
N ILE A 489 18.57 15.40 -4.03
CA ILE A 489 17.45 16.34 -3.88
C ILE A 489 18.04 17.74 -3.73
N ALA A 490 17.69 18.63 -4.65
CA ALA A 490 18.09 20.04 -4.57
C ALA A 490 17.36 20.77 -3.42
N ALA A 491 17.87 21.93 -3.02
CA ALA A 491 17.15 22.82 -2.12
C ALA A 491 15.82 23.27 -2.73
N THR A 492 14.80 23.39 -1.90
CA THR A 492 13.49 23.92 -2.30
C THR A 492 13.48 25.44 -2.36
N GLY A 493 14.42 26.10 -1.68
CA GLY A 493 14.41 27.54 -1.47
C GLY A 493 13.47 27.99 -0.34
N ALA A 494 12.71 27.06 0.25
CA ALA A 494 11.89 27.30 1.42
C ALA A 494 12.65 26.85 2.68
N SER A 495 13.17 27.83 3.44
CA SER A 495 14.05 27.60 4.60
C SER A 495 13.48 26.63 5.65
N ASN A 496 12.16 26.62 5.84
CA ASN A 496 11.50 25.70 6.77
C ASN A 496 11.56 24.24 6.29
N ILE A 497 11.49 23.97 4.99
CA ILE A 497 11.65 22.63 4.42
C ILE A 497 13.13 22.25 4.42
N ASP A 498 13.98 23.14 3.89
CA ASP A 498 15.39 22.86 3.68
C ASP A 498 16.13 22.62 5.01
N THR A 499 15.79 23.36 6.07
CA THR A 499 16.40 23.19 7.41
C THR A 499 15.92 21.90 8.09
N VAL A 500 14.64 21.57 7.99
CA VAL A 500 14.06 20.39 8.66
C VAL A 500 14.51 19.10 7.97
N THR A 501 14.52 19.08 6.65
CA THR A 501 14.90 17.90 5.87
C THR A 501 16.41 17.80 5.74
N GLY A 502 17.13 18.93 5.66
CA GLY A 502 18.54 18.97 5.28
C GLY A 502 18.69 18.91 3.77
N LEU A 503 18.09 19.88 3.07
CA LEU A 503 18.22 20.05 1.62
C LEU A 503 19.14 21.24 1.31
N PRO A 504 19.98 21.17 0.25
CA PRO A 504 20.12 20.02 -0.66
C PRO A 504 20.76 18.83 0.05
N GLY A 505 20.43 17.62 -0.39
CA GLY A 505 20.83 16.39 0.30
C GLY A 505 20.46 15.11 -0.46
N PRO A 506 20.88 13.96 0.06
CA PRO A 506 20.55 12.67 -0.53
C PRO A 506 19.07 12.32 -0.36
N GLY A 507 18.55 11.54 -1.29
CA GLY A 507 17.29 10.83 -1.22
C GLY A 507 17.51 9.34 -1.46
N ALA A 508 16.67 8.50 -0.85
CA ALA A 508 16.67 7.07 -1.08
C ALA A 508 15.26 6.51 -0.91
N VAL A 509 14.90 5.50 -1.70
CA VAL A 509 13.57 4.89 -1.67
C VAL A 509 13.67 3.37 -1.80
N ILE A 510 12.78 2.67 -1.10
CA ILE A 510 12.48 1.25 -1.27
C ILE A 510 11.00 1.14 -1.62
N PHE A 511 10.72 0.48 -2.74
CA PHE A 511 9.38 0.03 -3.08
C PHE A 511 9.32 -1.49 -2.90
N ASN A 512 8.36 -1.96 -2.12
CA ASN A 512 7.99 -3.36 -2.05
C ASN A 512 6.77 -3.56 -2.93
N ASN A 513 6.89 -4.36 -3.99
CA ASN A 513 5.90 -4.41 -5.06
C ASN A 513 5.44 -5.83 -5.35
N ASP A 514 4.23 -5.92 -5.87
CA ASP A 514 3.84 -7.05 -6.70
C ASP A 514 3.99 -6.68 -8.17
N VAL A 515 4.62 -7.56 -8.96
CA VAL A 515 4.82 -7.35 -10.39
C VAL A 515 4.05 -8.39 -11.17
N CYS A 516 3.03 -7.93 -11.90
CA CYS A 516 2.22 -8.76 -12.76
C CYS A 516 2.71 -8.68 -14.20
N LEU A 517 3.00 -9.83 -14.80
CA LEU A 517 3.34 -9.97 -16.21
C LEU A 517 2.13 -10.53 -16.93
N VAL A 518 1.59 -9.77 -17.89
CA VAL A 518 0.39 -10.13 -18.63
C VAL A 518 0.69 -10.24 -20.13
N LYS A 519 -0.09 -11.08 -20.80
CA LYS A 519 0.00 -11.31 -22.24
C LYS A 519 -1.41 -11.39 -22.80
N ALA A 520 -1.63 -10.82 -23.98
CA ALA A 520 -2.86 -10.99 -24.73
C ALA A 520 -3.08 -12.48 -25.06
N PRO A 521 -4.34 -12.95 -25.05
CA PRO A 521 -4.69 -14.34 -25.29
C PRO A 521 -4.35 -14.85 -26.70
#